data_AF-A0A9W6TF86-F1
#
_entry.id   AF-A0A9W6TF86-F1
#
_cell.length_a   1.000
_cell.length_b   1.000
_cell.length_c   1.000
_cell.angle_alpha   90.00
_cell.angle_beta   90.00
_cell.angle_gamma   90.00
#
_symmetry.space_group_name_H-M   'P 1'
#
loop_
_entity.id
_entity.type
_entity.pdbx_description
1 polymer ?
#
loop_
_entity_poly.entity_id
_entity_poly.type
_entity_poly.pdbx_seq_one_letter_code
_entity_poly.pdbx_strand_id
1 'polypeptide(L)' 'MAYFLDPLMESKDAAELDLGDEFNNDTCLSNAEAAVILDKQKVNYVEQKKMFPRSLYAFRLWRLPC' A
#
# COMPACT_ATOMS: atom_id res chain seq x y z
N MET A 1 28.71 17.93 -15.40
CA MET A 1 29.08 16.58 -14.95
C MET A 1 28.13 16.21 -13.84
N ALA A 2 27.17 15.33 -14.11
CA ALA A 2 26.24 14.85 -13.10
C ALA A 2 26.93 13.71 -12.35
N TYR A 3 27.30 13.95 -11.10
CA TYR A 3 27.77 12.89 -10.21
C TYR A 3 26.51 12.12 -9.82
N PHE A 4 26.26 11.00 -10.51
CA PHE A 4 25.48 9.93 -9.92
C PHE A 4 26.35 9.36 -8.79
N LEU A 5 26.31 10.03 -7.64
CA LEU A 5 26.64 9.39 -6.38
C LEU A 5 25.57 8.31 -6.22
N ASP A 6 25.91 7.08 -6.60
CA ASP A 6 25.21 5.94 -6.02
C ASP A 6 25.18 6.19 -4.51
N PRO A 7 24.01 6.24 -3.87
CA PRO A 7 23.98 6.42 -2.43
C PRO A 7 24.85 5.30 -1.88
N LEU A 8 25.90 5.69 -1.15
CA LEU A 8 26.66 4.80 -0.29
C LEU A 8 25.62 3.90 0.36
N MET A 9 25.65 2.59 0.08
CA MET A 9 24.72 1.65 0.68
C MET A 9 24.91 1.76 2.19
N GLU A 10 24.14 2.62 2.83
CA GLU A 10 23.99 2.64 4.28
C GLU A 10 23.45 1.26 4.62
N SER A 11 24.29 0.49 5.31
CA SER A 11 23.99 -0.87 5.69
C SER A 11 22.90 -0.82 6.74
N LYS A 12 21.63 -0.90 6.30
CA LYS A 12 20.49 -1.03 7.20
C LYS A 12 20.61 -2.36 7.94
N ASP A 13 20.97 -2.29 9.22
CA ASP A 13 21.02 -3.45 10.10
C ASP A 13 19.91 -3.39 11.15
N ALA A 14 18.92 -4.25 10.98
CA ALA A 14 17.80 -4.38 11.90
C ALA A 14 18.22 -4.86 13.30
N ALA A 15 19.34 -5.58 13.44
CA ALA A 15 19.86 -6.01 14.74
C ALA A 15 20.51 -4.85 15.51
N GLU A 16 21.07 -3.87 14.80
CA GLU A 16 21.60 -2.62 15.36
C GLU A 16 20.53 -1.52 15.50
N LEU A 17 19.27 -1.84 15.18
CA LEU A 17 18.14 -0.91 15.09
C LEU A 17 18.31 0.19 14.04
N ASP A 18 19.22 -0.01 13.08
CA ASP A 18 19.38 0.85 11.91
C ASP A 18 18.45 0.39 10.79
N LEU A 19 17.19 0.86 10.85
CA LEU A 19 16.17 0.57 9.83
C LEU A 19 16.18 1.59 8.68
N GLY A 20 16.89 2.70 8.85
CA GLY A 20 16.87 3.87 7.96
C GLY A 20 15.83 4.92 8.37
N ASP A 21 16.10 6.17 7.99
CA ASP A 21 15.35 7.35 8.45
C ASP A 21 13.86 7.34 8.10
N GLU A 22 13.49 6.63 7.05
CA GLU A 22 12.10 6.50 6.60
C GLU A 22 11.20 5.77 7.63
N PHE A 23 11.77 4.92 8.49
CA PHE A 23 11.02 4.12 9.47
C PHE A 23 11.01 4.73 10.89
N ASN A 24 11.67 5.89 11.10
CA ASN A 24 11.79 6.51 12.42
C ASN A 24 10.44 6.89 13.06
N ASN A 25 9.41 7.15 12.25
CA ASN A 25 8.07 7.51 12.71
C ASN A 25 7.04 6.38 12.50
N ASP A 26 7.48 5.20 12.05
CA ASP A 26 6.59 4.11 11.73
C ASP A 26 6.18 3.30 12.96
N THR A 27 4.96 2.76 12.92
CA THR A 27 4.45 1.89 13.98
C THR A 27 4.79 0.44 13.66
N CYS A 28 5.59 -0.18 14.51
CA CYS A 28 5.86 -1.62 14.43
C CYS A 28 4.59 -2.41 14.78
N LEU A 29 4.27 -3.43 13.99
CA LEU A 29 3.13 -4.30 14.22
C LEU A 29 3.60 -5.71 14.54
N SER A 30 3.02 -6.32 15.58
CA SER A 30 3.19 -7.75 15.82
C SER A 30 2.40 -8.58 14.82
N ASN A 31 2.78 -9.85 14.67
CA ASN A 31 2.06 -10.80 13.79
C ASN A 31 0.57 -10.90 14.13
N ALA A 32 0.20 -10.81 15.40
CA ALA A 32 -1.18 -10.86 15.84
C ALA A 32 -1.94 -9.59 15.42
N GLU A 33 -1.35 -8.41 15.59
CA GLU A 33 -1.95 -7.14 15.19
C GLU A 33 -2.10 -7.03 13.68
N ALA A 34 -1.09 -7.45 12.93
CA ALA A 34 -1.13 -7.51 11.48
C ALA A 34 -2.27 -8.43 10.99
N ALA A 35 -2.42 -9.62 11.58
CA ALA A 35 -3.51 -10.54 11.23
C ALA A 35 -4.89 -9.92 11.45
N VAL A 36 -5.11 -9.26 12.60
CA VAL A 36 -6.38 -8.59 12.91
C VAL A 36 -6.68 -7.45 11.94
N ILE A 37 -5.67 -6.65 11.56
CA ILE A 37 -5.84 -5.56 10.59
C ILE A 37 -6.17 -6.11 9.21
N LEU A 38 -5.44 -7.14 8.76
CA LEU A 38 -5.65 -7.78 7.47
C LEU A 38 -7.03 -8.43 7.37
N ASP A 39 -7.51 -9.07 8.43
CA ASP A 39 -8.86 -9.66 8.46
C ASP A 39 -9.96 -8.60 8.35
N LYS A 40 -9.80 -7.46 9.04
CA LYS A 40 -10.72 -6.31 8.91
C LYS A 40 -10.70 -5.74 7.49
N GLN A 41 -9.53 -5.58 6.89
CA GLN A 41 -9.40 -5.09 5.51
C GLN A 41 -9.97 -6.08 4.48
N LYS A 42 -9.84 -7.38 4.71
CA LYS A 42 -10.41 -8.43 3.86
C LYS A 42 -11.93 -8.37 3.82
N VAL A 43 -12.59 -8.16 4.97
CA VAL A 43 -14.04 -7.98 5.03
C VAL A 43 -14.46 -6.74 4.23
N ASN A 44 -13.80 -5.61 4.46
CA ASN A 44 -14.07 -4.37 3.71
C ASN A 44 -13.86 -4.55 2.20
N TYR A 45 -12.82 -5.27 1.78
CA TYR A 45 -12.58 -5.55 0.37
C TYR A 45 -13.67 -6.44 -0.24
N VAL A 46 -14.14 -7.46 0.48
CA VAL A 46 -15.23 -8.34 0.03
C VAL A 46 -16.54 -7.56 -0.08
N GLU A 47 -16.85 -6.68 0.87
CA GLU A 47 -18.04 -5.83 0.83
C GLU A 47 -17.95 -4.79 -0.29
N GLN A 48 -16.81 -4.14 -0.47
CA GLN A 48 -16.58 -3.20 -1.58
C GLN A 48 -16.66 -3.90 -2.95
N LYS A 49 -16.14 -5.12 -3.08
CA LYS A 49 -16.26 -5.90 -4.32
C LYS A 49 -17.70 -6.29 -4.64
N LYS A 50 -18.55 -6.48 -3.62
CA LYS A 50 -20.00 -6.69 -3.79
C LYS A 50 -20.75 -5.40 -4.10
N MET A 51 -20.28 -4.25 -3.62
CA MET A 51 -20.89 -2.94 -3.87
C MET A 51 -20.50 -2.34 -5.23
N PHE A 52 -19.33 -2.70 -5.76
CA PHE A 52 -18.88 -2.33 -7.10
C PHE A 52 -18.77 -3.53 -8.06
N PRO A 53 -19.87 -4.25 -8.38
CA PRO A 53 -19.85 -5.21 -9.46
C PRO A 53 -19.85 -4.44 -10.78
N ARG A 54 -18.66 -4.08 -11.27
CA ARG A 54 -18.42 -3.60 -12.64
C ARG A 54 -19.46 -2.59 -13.17
N SER A 55 -19.67 -1.46 -12.51
CA SER A 55 -20.33 -0.29 -13.13
C SER A 55 -19.43 0.42 -14.18
N LEU A 56 -18.45 -0.28 -14.75
CA LEU A 56 -17.68 0.19 -15.90
C LEU A 56 -18.42 -0.01 -17.24
N TYR A 57 -19.60 -0.65 -17.23
CA TYR A 57 -20.47 -0.70 -18.41
C TYR A 57 -21.50 0.43 -18.46
N ALA A 58 -21.74 1.16 -17.36
CA ALA A 58 -22.74 2.23 -17.33
C ALA A 58 -22.22 3.59 -17.83
N PHE A 59 -20.91 3.86 -17.76
CA PHE A 59 -20.32 5.11 -18.28
C PHE A 59 -20.17 5.13 -19.82
N ARG A 60 -20.39 4.01 -20.52
CA ARG A 60 -20.35 3.95 -22.00
C ARG A 60 -21.68 4.25 -22.70
N LEU A 61 -22.78 4.43 -21.97
CA LEU A 61 -24.10 4.72 -22.56
C LEU A 61 -24.50 6.20 -22.56
N TRP A 62 -23.72 7.09 -21.93
CA TRP A 62 -24.01 8.54 -21.89
C TRP A 62 -23.17 9.38 -22.88
N ARG A 63 -22.50 8.75 -23.85
CA ARG A 63 -21.69 9.43 -24.90
C ARG A 63 -22.02 8.92 -26.31
N LEU A 64 -23.29 8.80 -26.64
CA LEU A 64 -23.72 8.73 -28.04
C LEU A 64 -24.65 9.92 -28.32
N PRO A 65 -24.23 10.89 -29.16
CA PRO A 65 -25.15 11.87 -29.70
C PRO A 65 -25.95 11.19 -30.81
N CYS A 66 -27.25 11.05 -30.59
CA CYS A 66 -28.28 11.05 -31.61
C CYS A 66 -29.43 11.91 -31.07
#